data_AF-A0A6G6GK28-F1
#
_entry.id   AF-A0A6G6GK28-F1
#
_cell.length_a   1.000
_cell.length_b   1.000
_cell.length_c   1.000
_cell.angle_alpha   90.00
_cell.angle_beta   90.00
_cell.angle_gamma   90.00
#
_symmetry.space_group_name_H-M   'P 1'
#
loop_
_entity.id
_entity.type
_entity.pdbx_description
1 polymer ?
#
loop_
_entity_poly.entity_id
_entity_poly.type
_entity_poly.pdbx_seq_one_letter_code
_entity_poly.pdbx_strand_id
1 'polypeptide(L)'
;MKWILLTICALSLTSCSYLTEFYIYNTSEGEIHITYTTKRVTNQYPFITNPVVKDFRSFTRVKDPTQPKTIALSADSLTIKVTLLPKQALYIGAESNFNLNSASDRHDLVQNLESLHIVTSTDSITLTPDVILPYFEEFDYEHVGIIFPLKKEQ
;
A
#
# COMPACT_ATOMS: atom_id res chain seq x y z
N MET A 1 -4.94 -37.80 -28.88
CA MET A 1 -6.05 -37.12 -28.15
C MET A 1 -5.90 -37.15 -26.63
N LYS A 2 -5.62 -38.28 -25.97
CA LYS A 2 -5.42 -38.34 -24.49
C LYS A 2 -4.33 -37.41 -23.95
N TRP A 3 -3.21 -37.26 -24.68
CA TRP A 3 -2.10 -36.39 -24.27
C TRP A 3 -2.43 -34.90 -24.30
N ILE A 4 -3.26 -34.45 -25.26
CA ILE A 4 -3.63 -33.03 -25.43
C ILE A 4 -4.53 -32.57 -24.28
N LEU A 5 -5.45 -33.41 -23.83
CA LEU A 5 -6.31 -33.13 -22.66
C LEU A 5 -5.49 -32.99 -21.36
N LEU A 6 -4.46 -33.81 -21.19
CA LEU A 6 -3.54 -33.73 -20.06
C LEU A 6 -2.72 -32.43 -20.07
N THR A 7 -2.27 -31.96 -21.26
CA THR A 7 -1.58 -30.68 -21.38
C THR A 7 -2.49 -29.49 -21.09
N ILE A 8 -3.75 -29.53 -21.53
CA ILE A 8 -4.73 -28.45 -21.27
C ILE A 8 -5.10 -28.38 -19.77
N CYS A 9 -5.25 -29.53 -19.10
CA CYS A 9 -5.45 -29.57 -17.65
C CYS A 9 -4.21 -29.08 -16.87
N ALA A 10 -2.99 -29.41 -17.32
CA ALA A 10 -1.77 -28.94 -16.68
C ALA A 10 -1.56 -27.42 -16.84
N LEU A 11 -1.96 -26.84 -17.99
CA LEU A 11 -1.85 -25.40 -18.26
C LEU A 11 -2.92 -24.55 -17.55
N SER A 12 -4.03 -25.14 -17.11
CA SER A 12 -5.07 -24.43 -16.35
C SER A 12 -4.82 -24.40 -14.83
N LEU A 13 -3.87 -25.20 -14.34
CA LEU A 13 -3.51 -25.28 -12.92
C LEU A 13 -2.42 -24.26 -12.51
N THR A 14 -1.89 -23.46 -13.45
CA THR A 14 -0.81 -22.49 -13.16
C THR A 14 -1.30 -21.06 -12.95
N SER A 15 -2.61 -20.79 -13.00
CA SER A 15 -3.16 -19.47 -12.64
C SER A 15 -3.53 -19.48 -11.16
N CYS A 16 -2.51 -19.49 -10.30
CA CYS A 16 -2.72 -19.15 -8.89
C CYS A 16 -2.94 -17.64 -8.83
N SER A 17 -4.17 -17.22 -8.50
CA SER A 17 -4.40 -15.82 -8.17
C SER A 17 -3.65 -15.46 -6.89
N TYR A 18 -3.03 -14.29 -6.85
CA TYR A 18 -2.38 -13.76 -5.65
C TYR A 18 -3.03 -12.43 -5.23
N LEU A 19 -2.89 -12.10 -3.96
CA LEU A 19 -3.36 -10.84 -3.39
C LEU A 19 -2.16 -9.99 -3.02
N THR A 20 -2.05 -8.81 -3.61
CA THR A 20 -0.99 -7.86 -3.33
C THR A 20 -1.51 -6.82 -2.35
N GLU A 21 -0.85 -6.71 -1.20
CA GLU A 21 -1.13 -5.74 -0.16
C GLU A 21 -0.23 -4.50 -0.30
N PHE A 22 -0.81 -3.33 -0.02
CA PHE A 22 -0.15 -2.05 -0.17
C PHE A 22 0.11 -1.38 1.17
N TYR A 23 1.31 -0.84 1.32
CA TYR A 23 1.79 -0.32 2.59
C TYR A 23 2.52 1.02 2.48
N ILE A 24 2.50 1.81 3.55
CA ILE A 24 3.44 2.91 3.79
C ILE A 24 4.28 2.57 5.02
N TYR A 25 5.58 2.35 4.85
CA TYR A 25 6.50 1.90 5.89
C TYR A 25 7.22 3.06 6.56
N ASN A 26 7.17 3.14 7.90
CA ASN A 26 8.06 4.00 8.67
C ASN A 26 9.35 3.25 9.04
N THR A 27 10.40 3.48 8.25
CA THR A 27 11.76 2.97 8.53
C THR A 27 12.64 3.94 9.30
N SER A 28 12.15 5.17 9.55
CA SER A 28 12.88 6.16 10.33
C SER A 28 12.93 5.78 11.81
N GLU A 29 13.86 6.41 12.53
CA GLU A 29 13.96 6.29 13.99
C GLU A 29 12.92 7.15 14.73
N GLY A 30 12.19 8.03 14.02
CA GLY A 30 11.17 8.92 14.57
C GLY A 30 9.75 8.48 14.22
N GLU A 31 8.77 9.14 14.83
CA GLU A 31 7.38 9.01 14.39
C GLU A 31 7.12 9.85 13.14
N ILE A 32 6.16 9.40 12.33
CA ILE A 32 5.68 10.14 11.17
C ILE A 32 4.16 10.30 11.26
N HIS A 33 3.68 11.49 10.90
CA HIS A 33 2.25 11.79 10.82
C HIS A 33 1.81 11.74 9.37
N ILE A 34 0.96 10.78 9.06
CA ILE A 34 0.39 10.60 7.73
C ILE A 34 -1.03 11.16 7.74
N THR A 35 -1.33 12.00 6.76
CA THR A 35 -2.69 12.39 6.39
C THR A 35 -2.90 12.06 4.94
N TYR A 36 -3.88 11.22 4.59
CA TYR A 36 -4.25 11.07 3.19
C TYR A 36 -5.75 11.28 2.99
N THR A 37 -6.09 11.87 1.86
CA THR A 37 -7.46 12.12 1.43
C THR A 37 -7.78 11.25 0.23
N THR A 38 -8.94 10.63 0.27
CA THR A 38 -9.45 9.74 -0.78
C THR A 38 -10.56 10.45 -1.57
N LYS A 39 -10.68 10.12 -2.85
CA LYS A 39 -11.75 10.66 -3.70
C LYS A 39 -13.13 10.10 -3.37
N ARG A 40 -13.17 8.89 -2.79
CA ARG A 40 -14.40 8.18 -2.40
C ARG A 40 -14.13 7.15 -1.31
N VAL A 41 -15.18 6.85 -0.56
CA VAL A 41 -15.21 5.74 0.40
C VAL A 41 -15.18 4.41 -0.35
N THR A 42 -14.10 3.66 -0.20
CA THR A 42 -13.94 2.33 -0.81
C THR A 42 -12.99 1.45 -0.01
N ASN A 43 -13.14 0.14 -0.21
CA ASN A 43 -12.25 -0.93 0.26
C ASN A 43 -11.71 -1.78 -0.91
N GLN A 44 -12.05 -1.43 -2.16
CA GLN A 44 -11.77 -2.25 -3.34
C GLN A 44 -10.42 -1.93 -4.01
N TYR A 45 -9.86 -0.75 -3.73
CA TYR A 45 -8.63 -0.25 -4.33
C TYR A 45 -7.69 0.24 -3.25
N PRO A 46 -6.39 0.40 -3.54
CA PRO A 46 -5.46 1.06 -2.64
C PRO A 46 -5.93 2.48 -2.26
N PHE A 47 -5.45 2.96 -1.11
CA PHE A 47 -5.97 4.13 -0.40
C PHE A 47 -7.43 3.95 0.03
N ILE A 48 -7.69 2.91 0.82
CA ILE A 48 -8.99 2.62 1.46
C ILE A 48 -9.34 3.63 2.55
N THR A 49 -10.58 3.63 3.02
CA THR A 49 -11.02 4.51 4.13
C THR A 49 -10.93 3.90 5.52
N ASN A 50 -10.61 2.60 5.61
CA ASN A 50 -10.42 1.85 6.84
C ASN A 50 -9.00 1.23 6.93
N PRO A 51 -7.92 2.03 6.85
CA PRO A 51 -6.57 1.51 6.91
C PRO A 51 -6.28 0.86 8.27
N VAL A 52 -5.17 0.12 8.34
CA VAL A 52 -4.74 -0.56 9.56
C VAL A 52 -3.27 -0.29 9.81
N VAL A 53 -2.92 0.10 11.04
CA VAL A 53 -1.51 0.16 11.46
C VAL A 53 -1.04 -1.26 11.74
N LYS A 54 0.11 -1.62 11.19
CA LYS A 54 0.76 -2.92 11.34
C LYS A 54 2.18 -2.74 11.87
N ASP A 55 2.72 -3.75 12.55
CA ASP A 55 4.15 -3.82 12.87
C ASP A 55 4.87 -4.63 11.77
N PHE A 56 6.12 -4.29 11.44
CA PHE A 56 6.88 -5.06 10.45
C PHE A 56 8.30 -5.38 10.93
N ARG A 57 8.81 -6.56 10.54
CA ARG A 57 10.22 -6.97 10.73
C ARG A 57 11.04 -6.80 9.45
N SER A 58 10.41 -7.02 8.32
CA SER A 58 10.88 -6.74 6.96
C SER A 58 9.67 -6.32 6.11
N PHE A 59 9.90 -5.78 4.92
CA PHE A 59 8.81 -5.32 4.04
C PHE A 59 7.87 -6.45 3.57
N THR A 60 8.29 -7.71 3.70
CA THR A 60 7.51 -8.92 3.40
C THR A 60 7.06 -9.67 4.66
N ARG A 61 7.28 -9.09 5.85
CA ARG A 61 6.92 -9.68 7.15
C ARG A 61 6.21 -8.64 7.99
N VAL A 62 4.98 -8.37 7.59
CA VAL A 62 4.05 -7.45 8.24
C VAL A 62 3.07 -8.26 9.09
N LYS A 63 2.71 -7.74 10.26
CA LYS A 63 1.79 -8.40 11.20
C LYS A 63 0.93 -7.39 11.94
N ASP A 64 -0.18 -7.86 12.49
CA ASP A 64 -1.00 -7.04 13.38
C ASP A 64 -0.16 -6.50 14.55
N PRO A 65 -0.43 -5.25 14.96
CA PRO A 65 0.29 -4.63 16.04
C PRO A 65 -0.07 -5.34 17.34
N THR A 66 0.88 -5.32 18.29
CA THR A 66 0.65 -5.94 19.61
C THR A 66 -0.54 -5.30 20.35
N GLN A 67 -0.85 -4.04 20.05
CA GLN A 67 -2.05 -3.36 20.51
C GLN A 67 -2.75 -2.70 19.31
N PRO A 68 -4.05 -2.94 19.10
CA PRO A 68 -4.79 -2.30 18.02
C PRO A 68 -4.82 -0.79 18.21
N LYS A 69 -4.45 -0.06 17.15
CA LYS A 69 -4.53 1.41 17.11
C LYS A 69 -5.81 1.82 16.38
N THR A 70 -6.63 2.63 17.03
CA THR A 70 -7.72 3.33 16.36
C THR A 70 -7.15 4.44 15.49
N ILE A 71 -7.50 4.43 14.21
CA ILE A 71 -7.12 5.49 13.27
C ILE A 71 -8.21 6.55 13.28
N ALA A 72 -7.81 7.82 13.36
CA ALA A 72 -8.74 8.93 13.35
C ALA A 72 -9.22 9.17 11.91
N LEU A 73 -10.51 8.98 11.69
CA LEU A 73 -11.21 9.39 10.49
C LEU A 73 -11.81 10.78 10.72
N SER A 74 -11.61 11.70 9.77
CA SER A 74 -12.27 13.01 9.77
C SER A 74 -13.80 12.88 9.63
N ALA A 75 -14.50 13.97 9.94
CA ALA A 75 -15.95 14.05 9.77
C ALA A 75 -16.41 13.85 8.30
N ASP A 76 -15.56 14.16 7.32
CA ASP A 76 -15.85 13.95 5.90
C ASP A 76 -15.76 12.47 5.47
N SER A 77 -15.27 11.58 6.34
CA SER A 77 -15.06 10.15 6.06
C SER A 77 -14.09 9.82 4.92
N LEU A 78 -13.39 10.83 4.37
CA LEU A 78 -12.47 10.71 3.24
C LEU A 78 -11.02 11.02 3.62
N THR A 79 -10.82 11.76 4.71
CA THR A 79 -9.49 12.12 5.23
C THR A 79 -9.11 11.23 6.41
N ILE A 80 -8.01 10.50 6.24
CA ILE A 80 -7.44 9.61 7.25
C ILE A 80 -6.26 10.32 7.88
N LYS A 81 -6.18 10.30 9.22
CA LYS A 81 -5.02 10.79 9.98
C LYS A 81 -4.46 9.70 10.88
N VAL A 82 -3.16 9.42 10.75
CA VAL A 82 -2.50 8.35 11.50
C VAL A 82 -1.06 8.72 11.85
N THR A 83 -0.62 8.32 13.04
CA THR A 83 0.78 8.42 13.46
C THR A 83 1.40 7.02 13.46
N LEU A 84 2.44 6.83 12.64
CA LEU A 84 3.25 5.61 12.62
C LEU A 84 4.50 5.82 13.48
N LEU A 85 4.70 4.91 14.43
CA LEU A 85 5.95 4.82 15.18
C LEU A 85 7.03 4.11 14.35
N PRO A 86 8.31 4.16 14.76
CA PRO A 86 9.35 3.36 14.13
C PRO A 86 8.94 1.89 14.00
N LYS A 87 9.25 1.27 12.86
CA LYS A 87 8.90 -0.13 12.52
C LYS A 87 7.40 -0.42 12.44
N GLN A 88 6.59 0.61 12.20
CA GLN A 88 5.18 0.46 11.86
C GLN A 88 4.93 0.77 10.38
N ALA A 89 3.94 0.10 9.81
CA ALA A 89 3.45 0.32 8.46
C ALA A 89 1.96 0.66 8.50
N LEU A 90 1.51 1.45 7.53
CA LEU A 90 0.09 1.67 7.28
C LEU A 90 -0.35 0.79 6.12
N TYR A 91 -1.22 -0.18 6.38
CA TYR A 91 -1.94 -0.91 5.34
C TYR A 91 -2.95 0.02 4.68
N ILE A 92 -2.84 0.22 3.37
CA ILE A 92 -3.69 1.14 2.60
C ILE A 92 -4.61 0.43 1.60
N GLY A 93 -4.61 -0.90 1.54
CA GLY A 93 -5.48 -1.69 0.66
C GLY A 93 -4.79 -2.89 0.06
N ALA A 94 -5.52 -3.61 -0.79
CA ALA A 94 -5.00 -4.75 -1.53
C ALA A 94 -5.68 -4.86 -2.90
N GLU A 95 -5.02 -5.52 -3.85
CA GLU A 95 -5.46 -5.71 -5.23
C GLU A 95 -5.08 -7.14 -5.67
N SER A 96 -5.96 -7.80 -6.42
CA SER A 96 -5.69 -9.16 -6.90
C SER A 96 -4.87 -9.13 -8.19
N ASN A 97 -3.83 -9.95 -8.25
CA ASN A 97 -2.96 -10.09 -9.43
C ASN A 97 -2.29 -8.78 -9.89
N PHE A 98 -1.94 -7.91 -8.95
CA PHE A 98 -1.31 -6.62 -9.25
C PHE A 98 0.09 -6.81 -9.83
N ASN A 99 0.48 -5.91 -10.74
CA ASN A 99 1.81 -5.80 -11.31
C ASN A 99 2.19 -4.32 -11.45
N LEU A 100 3.24 -3.89 -10.75
CA LEU A 100 3.67 -2.49 -10.75
C LEU A 100 4.12 -1.98 -12.13
N ASN A 101 4.45 -2.88 -13.06
CA ASN A 101 4.82 -2.52 -14.44
C ASN A 101 3.60 -2.34 -15.37
N SER A 102 2.42 -2.81 -14.98
CA SER A 102 1.18 -2.63 -15.74
C SER A 102 0.73 -1.17 -15.69
N ALA A 103 0.42 -0.58 -16.84
CA ALA A 103 -0.10 0.78 -16.89
C ALA A 103 -1.52 0.88 -16.27
N SER A 104 -2.34 -0.16 -16.42
CA SER A 104 -3.66 -0.24 -15.80
C SER A 104 -3.53 -0.29 -14.28
N ASP A 105 -2.70 -1.19 -13.78
CA ASP A 105 -2.56 -1.41 -12.34
C ASP A 105 -1.94 -0.19 -11.65
N ARG A 106 -0.96 0.48 -12.29
CA ARG A 106 -0.44 1.77 -11.81
C ARG A 106 -1.52 2.85 -11.78
N HIS A 107 -2.40 2.89 -12.77
CA HIS A 107 -3.54 3.81 -12.75
C HIS A 107 -4.45 3.49 -11.56
N ASP A 108 -4.78 2.21 -11.37
CA ASP A 108 -5.66 1.75 -10.31
C ASP A 108 -5.09 1.95 -8.90
N LEU A 109 -3.77 1.84 -8.74
CA LEU A 109 -3.05 2.08 -7.48
C LEU A 109 -3.28 3.49 -6.93
N VAL A 110 -3.36 4.49 -7.79
CA VAL A 110 -3.45 5.91 -7.39
C VAL A 110 -4.81 6.53 -7.70
N GLN A 111 -5.71 5.79 -8.34
CA GLN A 111 -6.99 6.33 -8.80
C GLN A 111 -7.81 6.93 -7.66
N ASN A 112 -7.78 6.29 -6.48
CA ASN A 112 -8.58 6.70 -5.32
C ASN A 112 -7.91 7.77 -4.45
N LEU A 113 -6.61 8.00 -4.64
CA LEU A 113 -5.88 9.01 -3.91
C LEU A 113 -6.25 10.40 -4.42
N GLU A 114 -6.48 11.33 -3.50
CA GLU A 114 -6.50 12.77 -3.79
C GLU A 114 -5.18 13.42 -3.38
N SER A 115 -4.73 13.16 -2.15
CA SER A 115 -3.42 13.60 -1.66
C SER A 115 -2.92 12.73 -0.51
N LEU A 116 -1.61 12.63 -0.37
CA LEU A 116 -0.91 12.00 0.75
C LEU A 116 0.10 12.99 1.31
N HIS A 117 -0.05 13.37 2.56
CA HIS A 117 0.82 14.27 3.29
C HIS A 117 1.52 13.51 4.42
N ILE A 118 2.85 13.53 4.43
CA ILE A 118 3.67 12.90 5.47
C ILE A 118 4.51 13.98 6.15
N VAL A 119 4.38 14.10 7.46
CA VAL A 119 5.07 15.09 8.29
C VAL A 119 5.94 14.40 9.33
N THR A 120 7.13 14.94 9.52
CA THR A 120 8.05 14.61 10.61
C THR A 120 8.41 15.88 11.39
N SER A 121 9.26 15.77 12.40
CA SER A 121 9.79 16.93 13.11
C SER A 121 10.65 17.87 12.25
N THR A 122 11.21 17.38 11.14
CA THR A 122 12.21 18.12 10.34
C THR A 122 11.83 18.31 8.88
N ASP A 123 10.89 17.53 8.37
CA ASP A 123 10.54 17.49 6.95
C ASP A 123 9.05 17.21 6.76
N SER A 124 8.51 17.66 5.62
CA SER A 124 7.14 17.41 5.21
C SER A 124 7.08 17.21 3.70
N ILE A 125 6.33 16.22 3.25
CA ILE A 125 6.08 16.00 1.84
C ILE A 125 4.60 15.83 1.55
N THR A 126 4.16 16.41 0.44
CA THR A 126 2.85 16.15 -0.17
C THR A 126 3.05 15.41 -1.47
N LEU A 127 2.38 14.28 -1.62
CA LEU A 127 2.35 13.45 -2.80
C LEU A 127 0.93 13.43 -3.36
N THR A 128 0.79 13.76 -4.64
CA THR A 128 -0.46 13.69 -5.40
C THR A 128 -0.40 12.49 -6.36
N PRO A 129 -1.53 12.05 -6.94
CA PRO A 129 -1.56 10.88 -7.82
C PRO A 129 -0.57 10.92 -8.99
N ASP A 130 -0.26 12.11 -9.49
CA ASP A 130 0.66 12.37 -10.59
C ASP A 130 2.15 12.22 -10.21
N VAL A 131 2.51 12.35 -8.93
CA VAL A 131 3.91 12.26 -8.47
C VAL A 131 4.19 11.10 -7.53
N ILE A 132 3.17 10.39 -7.03
CA ILE A 132 3.37 9.35 -6.02
C ILE A 132 3.95 8.05 -6.59
N LEU A 133 3.67 7.73 -7.85
CA LEU A 133 4.00 6.44 -8.46
C LEU A 133 5.49 6.04 -8.35
N PRO A 134 6.47 6.91 -8.59
CA PRO A 134 7.88 6.57 -8.46
C PRO A 134 8.31 6.14 -7.06
N TYR A 135 7.53 6.46 -6.02
CA TYR A 135 7.86 6.11 -4.63
C TYR A 135 7.39 4.72 -4.22
N PHE A 136 6.61 4.03 -5.07
CA PHE A 136 6.22 2.65 -4.81
C PHE A 136 7.32 1.67 -5.22
N GLU A 137 7.70 0.81 -4.28
CA GLU A 137 8.61 -0.30 -4.48
C GLU A 137 7.83 -1.63 -4.39
N GLU A 138 8.11 -2.56 -5.29
CA GLU A 138 7.64 -3.95 -5.22
C GLU A 138 8.68 -4.79 -4.46
N PHE A 139 8.29 -5.37 -3.32
CA PHE A 139 9.19 -6.21 -2.50
C PHE A 139 9.08 -7.68 -2.88
N ASP A 140 7.85 -8.12 -3.12
CA ASP A 140 7.47 -9.38 -3.75
C ASP A 140 6.07 -9.22 -4.37
N TYR A 141 5.51 -10.32 -4.88
CA TYR A 141 4.20 -10.31 -5.53
C TYR A 141 3.03 -10.04 -4.54
N GLU A 142 3.25 -10.18 -3.23
CA GLU A 142 2.23 -9.93 -2.19
C GLU A 142 2.42 -8.58 -1.50
N HIS A 143 3.57 -7.92 -1.63
CA HIS A 143 3.90 -6.72 -0.86
C HIS A 143 4.45 -5.61 -1.77
N VAL A 144 3.69 -4.52 -1.85
CA VAL A 144 4.09 -3.28 -2.53
C VAL A 144 3.96 -2.13 -1.54
N GLY A 145 4.82 -1.13 -1.62
CA GLY A 145 4.66 0.02 -0.73
C GLY A 145 5.66 1.14 -0.88
N ILE A 146 5.44 2.18 -0.09
CA ILE A 146 6.30 3.35 -0.01
C ILE A 146 7.17 3.24 1.24
N ILE A 147 8.47 3.47 1.10
CA ILE A 147 9.41 3.49 2.23
C ILE A 147 9.66 4.93 2.64
N PHE A 148 9.32 5.28 3.88
CA PHE A 148 9.69 6.56 4.48
C PHE A 148 10.87 6.39 5.46
N PRO A 149 11.90 7.27 5.45
CA PRO A 149 12.03 8.47 4.61
C PRO A 149 12.25 8.14 3.14
N LEU A 150 11.67 8.95 2.26
CA LEU A 150 11.77 8.73 0.82
C LEU A 150 13.22 8.89 0.39
N LYS A 151 13.75 7.90 -0.32
CA LYS A 151 15.04 8.03 -0.98
C LYS A 151 14.87 9.04 -2.11
N LYS A 152 15.61 10.14 -2.07
CA LYS A 152 15.79 10.99 -3.25
C LYS A 152 16.56 10.14 -4.26
N GLU A 153 15.96 9.83 -5.41
CA GLU A 153 16.72 9.34 -6.55
C GLU A 153 17.85 10.36 -6.83
N GLN A 154 19.09 9.88 -6.85
CA GLN A 154 20.28 10.65 -7.25
C GLN A 154 20.43 10.63 -8.76
#